data_AF-A0A810Q9Y9-F1
#
_entry.id   AF-A0A810Q9Y9-F1
#
_cell.length_a   1.000
_cell.length_b   1.000
_cell.length_c   1.000
_cell.angle_alpha   90.00
_cell.angle_beta   90.00
_cell.angle_gamma   90.00
#
_symmetry.space_group_name_H-M   'P 1'
#
loop_
_entity.id
_entity.type
_entity.pdbx_description
1 polymer ?
#
loop_
_entity_poly.entity_id
_entity_poly.type
_entity_poly.pdbx_seq_one_letter_code
_entity_poly.pdbx_strand_id
1 'polypeptide(L)'
;MVEAARKANKLWMQRENSKAHLLGMYIYEALCDVSPVLQAFAKKGTKPIPYRTRPYDIGNESKPQAEKDQEAENERLKAQLFFRNWARATKKHFQASKSGNNKTAPETGTV
;
A
#
# COMPACT_ATOMS: atom_id res chain seq x y z
N MET A 1 -35.95 3.46 -31.46
CA MET A 1 -34.87 2.53 -31.89
C MET A 1 -33.60 3.26 -32.33
N VAL A 2 -33.66 4.25 -33.24
CA VAL A 2 -32.47 4.94 -33.79
C VAL A 2 -31.61 5.66 -32.74
N GLU A 3 -32.21 6.33 -31.75
CA GLU A 3 -31.45 7.03 -30.71
C GLU A 3 -30.66 6.09 -29.80
N ALA A 4 -31.23 4.94 -29.44
CA ALA A 4 -30.54 3.93 -28.65
C ALA A 4 -29.33 3.35 -29.40
N ALA A 5 -29.49 3.09 -30.71
CA ALA A 5 -28.38 2.66 -31.57
C ALA A 5 -27.26 3.71 -31.67
N ARG A 6 -27.61 5.01 -31.79
CA ARG A 6 -26.63 6.11 -31.79
C ARG A 6 -25.88 6.22 -30.47
N LYS A 7 -26.61 6.11 -29.34
CA LYS A 7 -26.01 6.09 -28.00
C LYS A 7 -25.07 4.91 -27.83
N ALA A 8 -25.47 3.72 -28.26
CA ALA A 8 -24.63 2.53 -28.24
C ALA A 8 -23.35 2.72 -29.08
N ASN A 9 -23.47 3.23 -30.31
CA ASN A 9 -22.31 3.50 -31.16
C ASN A 9 -21.34 4.50 -30.53
N LYS A 10 -21.85 5.57 -29.90
CA LYS A 10 -21.01 6.54 -29.18
C LYS A 10 -20.22 5.89 -28.04
N LEU A 11 -20.85 5.02 -27.27
CA LEU A 11 -20.18 4.25 -26.20
C LEU A 11 -19.11 3.30 -26.76
N TRP A 12 -19.40 2.65 -27.89
CA TRP A 12 -18.43 1.82 -28.59
C TRP A 12 -17.20 2.61 -29.03
N MET A 13 -17.41 3.75 -29.70
CA MET A 13 -16.32 4.64 -30.11
C MET A 13 -15.49 5.13 -28.92
N GLN A 14 -16.13 5.45 -27.80
CA GLN A 14 -15.43 5.86 -26.58
C GLN A 14 -14.57 4.72 -26.02
N ARG A 15 -15.10 3.50 -25.94
CA ARG A 15 -14.34 2.33 -25.49
C ARG A 15 -13.14 2.07 -26.39
N GLU A 16 -13.33 2.16 -27.70
CA GLU A 16 -12.25 1.93 -28.66
C GLU A 16 -11.16 3.00 -28.56
N ASN A 17 -11.56 4.27 -28.41
CA ASN A 17 -10.61 5.35 -28.17
C ASN A 17 -9.81 5.15 -26.86
N SER A 18 -10.47 4.71 -25.78
CA SER A 18 -9.80 4.40 -24.51
C SER A 18 -8.79 3.25 -24.67
N LYS A 19 -9.13 2.19 -25.42
CA LYS A 19 -8.22 1.08 -25.70
C LYS A 19 -7.02 1.53 -26.55
N ALA A 20 -7.28 2.31 -27.60
CA ALA A 20 -6.23 2.84 -28.46
C ALA A 20 -5.26 3.74 -27.69
N HIS A 21 -5.79 4.55 -26.77
CA HIS A 21 -4.96 5.37 -25.88
C HIS A 21 -4.09 4.52 -24.95
N LEU A 22 -4.66 3.50 -24.30
CA LEU A 22 -3.92 2.56 -23.46
C LEU A 22 -2.80 1.86 -24.25
N LEU A 23 -3.10 1.39 -25.46
CA LEU A 23 -2.10 0.78 -26.35
C LEU A 23 -0.99 1.77 -26.69
N GLY A 24 -1.34 3.02 -26.99
CA GLY A 24 -0.38 4.09 -27.25
C GLY A 24 0.57 4.31 -26.07
N MET A 25 0.06 4.27 -24.84
CA MET A 25 0.90 4.36 -23.63
C MET A 25 1.88 3.19 -23.53
N TYR A 26 1.42 1.95 -23.77
CA TYR A 26 2.30 0.77 -23.75
C TYR A 26 3.40 0.83 -24.82
N ILE A 27 3.07 1.30 -26.02
CA ILE A 27 4.05 1.47 -27.10
C ILE A 27 5.07 2.55 -26.72
N TYR A 28 4.58 3.68 -26.20
CA TYR A 28 5.44 4.77 -25.76
C TYR A 28 6.44 4.31 -24.68
N GLU A 29 5.97 3.60 -23.65
CA GLU A 29 6.83 3.05 -22.59
C GLU A 29 7.88 2.09 -23.17
N ALA A 30 7.47 1.15 -24.04
CA ALA A 30 8.41 0.21 -24.65
C ALA A 30 9.51 0.90 -25.49
N LEU A 31 9.18 2.00 -26.18
CA LEU A 31 10.18 2.79 -26.91
C LEU A 31 11.16 3.47 -25.96
N CYS A 32 10.68 4.01 -24.85
CA CYS A 32 11.53 4.57 -23.81
C CYS A 32 12.45 3.51 -23.19
N ASP A 33 11.93 2.31 -22.91
CA ASP A 33 12.68 1.20 -22.32
C ASP A 33 13.82 0.71 -23.24
N VAL A 34 13.59 0.74 -24.55
CA VAL A 34 14.55 0.33 -25.58
C VAL A 34 15.53 1.46 -25.95
N SER A 35 15.23 2.71 -25.58
CA SER A 35 16.05 3.89 -25.90
C SER A 35 17.55 3.76 -25.55
N PRO A 36 17.98 3.13 -24.43
CA PRO A 36 19.40 3.02 -24.12
C PRO A 36 20.18 2.15 -25.12
N VAL A 37 19.49 1.20 -25.75
CA VAL A 37 20.08 0.29 -26.77
C VAL A 37 20.21 1.00 -28.12
N LEU A 38 19.28 1.91 -28.42
CA LEU A 38 19.22 2.63 -29.69
C LEU A 38 20.12 3.87 -29.74
N GLN A 39 20.73 4.25 -28.61
CA GLN A 39 21.64 5.38 -28.55
C GLN A 39 22.89 5.13 -29.41
N ALA A 40 23.20 6.05 -30.32
CA ALA A 40 24.47 6.04 -31.05
C ALA A 40 25.61 6.07 -30.02
N PHE A 41 26.50 5.07 -30.05
CA PHE A 41 27.57 4.82 -29.07
C PHE A 41 27.16 4.17 -27.74
N ALA A 42 26.03 3.48 -27.68
CA ALA A 42 25.72 2.60 -26.54
C ALA A 42 26.88 1.61 -26.30
N LYS A 43 27.27 1.44 -25.03
CA LYS A 43 28.34 0.50 -24.65
C LYS A 43 27.97 -0.92 -25.08
N LYS A 44 28.95 -1.71 -25.50
CA LYS A 44 28.73 -3.11 -25.85
C LYS A 44 28.19 -3.86 -24.62
N GLY A 45 26.97 -4.39 -24.72
CA GLY A 45 26.28 -5.06 -23.63
C GLY A 45 25.22 -4.21 -22.91
N THR A 46 24.92 -2.98 -23.36
CA THR A 46 23.76 -2.23 -22.87
C THR A 46 22.48 -3.03 -23.11
N LYS A 47 21.75 -3.30 -22.04
CA LYS A 47 20.46 -3.99 -22.07
C LYS A 47 19.33 -2.96 -22.01
N PRO A 48 18.19 -3.21 -22.67
CA PRO A 48 17.01 -2.38 -22.49
C PRO A 48 16.52 -2.50 -21.06
N ILE A 49 15.78 -1.49 -20.61
CA ILE A 49 15.05 -1.59 -19.34
C ILE A 49 14.00 -2.70 -19.52
N PRO A 50 13.87 -3.63 -18.56
CA PRO A 50 12.87 -4.69 -18.67
C PRO A 50 11.47 -4.11 -18.73
N TYR A 51 10.67 -4.63 -19.66
CA TYR A 51 9.28 -4.22 -19.78
C TYR A 51 8.50 -4.52 -18.50
N ARG A 52 7.45 -3.74 -18.28
CA ARG A 52 6.58 -3.81 -17.11
C ARG A 52 6.04 -5.23 -16.89
N THR A 53 6.12 -5.72 -15.67
CA THR A 53 5.60 -7.05 -15.30
C THR A 53 4.08 -7.09 -15.16
N ARG A 54 3.45 -5.94 -14.91
CA ARG A 54 2.02 -5.82 -14.64
C ARG A 54 1.36 -4.78 -15.55
N PRO A 55 0.08 -4.97 -15.92
CA PRO A 55 -0.64 -4.00 -16.73
C PRO A 55 -0.82 -2.65 -16.00
N TYR A 56 -1.20 -1.62 -16.75
CA TYR A 56 -1.68 -0.36 -16.17
C TYR A 56 -2.98 -0.59 -15.40
N ASP A 57 -3.08 0.04 -14.23
CA ASP A 57 -4.29 0.01 -13.43
C ASP A 57 -5.31 0.96 -14.06
N ILE A 58 -6.34 0.40 -14.68
CA ILE A 58 -7.42 1.16 -15.33
C ILE A 58 -8.60 1.21 -14.38
N GLY A 59 -8.58 2.16 -13.44
CA GLY A 59 -9.69 2.40 -12.51
C GLY A 59 -9.23 3.02 -11.19
N ASN A 60 -10.17 3.64 -10.47
CA ASN A 60 -9.94 4.23 -9.14
C ASN A 60 -9.85 3.18 -8.01
N GLU A 61 -9.91 1.87 -8.30
CA GLU A 61 -10.14 0.83 -7.29
C GLU A 61 -8.87 0.18 -6.72
N SER A 62 -7.70 0.44 -7.30
CA SER A 62 -6.45 -0.10 -6.77
C SER A 62 -5.54 1.04 -6.35
N LYS A 63 -5.59 1.38 -5.05
CA LYS A 63 -4.34 1.74 -4.37
C LYS A 63 -3.30 0.70 -4.79
N PRO A 64 -2.10 1.11 -5.25
CA PRO A 64 -1.02 0.19 -5.60
C PRO A 64 -0.95 -0.93 -4.56
N GLN A 65 -0.84 -2.19 -4.97
CA GLN A 65 -0.77 -3.30 -4.01
C GLN A 65 0.32 -3.05 -2.94
N ALA A 66 1.42 -2.39 -3.33
CA ALA A 66 2.47 -1.92 -2.42
C ALA A 66 1.96 -0.96 -1.32
N GLU A 67 1.03 -0.06 -1.62
CA GLU A 67 0.39 0.80 -0.60
C GLU A 67 -0.53 0.00 0.32
N LYS A 68 -1.26 -0.99 -0.22
CA LYS A 68 -2.10 -1.88 0.61
C LYS A 68 -1.26 -2.73 1.56
N ASP A 69 -0.13 -3.27 1.07
CA ASP A 69 0.80 -4.07 1.86
C ASP A 69 1.49 -3.20 2.93
N GLN A 70 1.86 -1.96 2.59
CA GLN A 70 2.39 -0.98 3.55
C GLN A 70 1.35 -0.56 4.60
N GLU A 71 0.09 -0.36 4.22
CA GLU A 71 -1.00 -0.05 5.15
C GLU A 71 -1.21 -1.20 6.15
N ALA A 72 -1.22 -2.44 5.67
CA ALA A 72 -1.35 -3.62 6.53
C ALA A 72 -0.18 -3.76 7.54
N GLU A 73 1.05 -3.51 7.09
CA GLU A 73 2.22 -3.56 7.97
C GLU A 73 2.21 -2.42 9.00
N ASN A 74 1.78 -1.22 8.59
CA ASN A 74 1.60 -0.09 9.50
C ASN A 74 0.53 -0.35 10.56
N GLU A 75 -0.60 -0.97 10.21
CA GLU A 75 -1.63 -1.36 11.18
C GLU A 75 -1.11 -2.41 12.17
N ARG A 76 -0.37 -3.41 11.68
CA ARG A 76 0.28 -4.42 12.53
C ARG A 76 1.23 -3.78 13.55
N LEU A 77 2.03 -2.80 13.13
CA LEU A 77 2.96 -2.08 14.01
C LEU A 77 2.22 -1.22 15.05
N LYS A 78 1.13 -0.55 14.66
CA LYS A 78 0.27 0.20 15.59
C LYS A 78 -0.35 -0.73 16.64
N ALA A 79 -0.85 -1.90 16.24
CA ALA A 79 -1.40 -2.88 17.17
C ALA A 79 -0.35 -3.35 18.17
N GLN A 80 0.87 -3.69 17.71
CA GLN A 80 1.97 -4.07 18.61
C GLN A 80 2.32 -2.97 19.62
N LEU A 81 2.40 -1.71 19.18
CA LEU A 81 2.65 -0.56 20.05
C LEU A 81 1.54 -0.39 21.10
N PHE A 82 0.28 -0.52 20.67
CA PHE A 82 -0.88 -0.45 21.56
C PHE A 82 -0.82 -1.53 22.64
N PHE A 83 -0.66 -2.81 22.25
CA PHE A 83 -0.56 -3.91 23.20
C PHE A 83 0.64 -3.78 24.14
N ARG A 84 1.78 -3.31 23.63
CA ARG A 84 2.98 -3.06 24.45
C ARG A 84 2.73 -1.98 25.50
N ASN A 85 2.07 -0.89 25.13
CA ASN A 85 1.75 0.19 26.07
C ASN A 85 0.70 -0.25 27.10
N TRP A 86 -0.31 -0.99 26.65
CA TRP A 86 -1.32 -1.58 27.54
C TRP A 86 -0.68 -2.50 28.57
N ALA A 87 0.16 -3.45 28.15
CA ALA A 87 0.85 -4.36 29.07
C ALA A 87 1.74 -3.63 30.09
N ARG A 88 2.42 -2.55 29.67
CA ARG A 88 3.22 -1.70 30.56
C ARG A 88 2.35 -0.98 31.59
N ALA A 89 1.19 -0.45 31.19
CA ALA A 89 0.26 0.21 32.10
C ALA A 89 -0.33 -0.77 33.12
N THR A 90 -0.75 -1.95 32.67
CA THR A 90 -1.28 -3.02 33.55
C THR A 90 -0.23 -3.48 34.55
N LYS A 91 1.03 -3.67 34.11
CA LYS A 91 2.14 -4.01 35.02
C LYS A 91 2.37 -2.94 36.08
N LYS A 92 2.33 -1.66 35.72
CA LYS A 92 2.46 -0.55 36.69
C LYS A 92 1.30 -0.54 37.69
N HIS A 93 0.07 -0.73 37.23
CA HIS A 93 -1.12 -0.78 38.09
C HIS A 93 -1.05 -1.96 39.08
N PHE A 94 -0.63 -3.14 38.60
CA PHE A 94 -0.49 -4.34 39.45
C PHE A 94 0.67 -4.23 40.45
N GLN A 95 1.75 -3.53 40.09
CA GLN A 95 2.84 -3.23 41.03
C GLN A 95 2.45 -2.17 42.06
N ALA A 96 1.67 -1.15 41.66
CA ALA A 96 1.14 -0.13 42.57
C ALA A 96 0.14 -0.72 43.58
N SER A 97 -0.76 -1.61 43.15
CA SER A 97 -1.69 -2.31 44.04
C SER A 97 -0.98 -3.24 45.02
N LYS A 98 0.11 -3.90 44.60
CA LYS A 98 0.94 -4.75 45.48
C LYS A 98 1.72 -3.92 46.52
N SER A 99 2.11 -2.69 46.20
CA SER A 99 2.81 -1.78 47.14
C SER A 99 1.87 -1.10 48.13
N GLY A 100 0.57 -0.94 47.82
CA GLY A 100 -0.43 -0.35 48.71
C GLY A 100 -0.87 -1.28 49.85
N ASN A 101 -0.70 -2.60 49.71
CA ASN A 101 -1.16 -3.59 50.67
C ASN A 101 -0.18 -3.87 51.84
N ASN A 102 0.95 -3.14 51.91
CA ASN A 102 2.00 -3.34 52.92
C ASN A 102 2.10 -2.17 53.94
N LYS A 103 1.11 -1.27 54.00
CA LYS A 103 1.12 -0.08 54.88
C LYS A 103 0.00 0.01 55.90
N THR A 104 -0.76 -1.07 56.14
CA THR A 104 -1.78 -1.09 57.20
C THR A 104 -1.71 -2.37 58.01
N ALA A 105 -0.75 -2.43 58.93
CA ALA A 105 -0.85 -3.24 60.15
C ALA A 105 -0.43 -2.32 61.31
N PRO A 106 -1.36 -1.90 62.18
CA PRO A 106 -1.03 -1.05 63.33
C PRO A 106 -0.25 -1.85 64.37
N GLU A 107 0.87 -1.30 64.82
CA GLU A 107 1.56 -1.77 66.02
C GLU A 107 0.73 -1.41 67.25
N THR A 108 0.13 -2.41 67.88
CA THR A 108 -0.40 -2.33 69.25
C THR A 108 0.16 -3.49 70.05
N GLY A 109 1.02 -3.17 71.01
CA GLY A 109 1.79 -4.12 71.80
C GLY A 109 1.02 -4.78 72.96
N THR A 110 1.71 -5.75 73.57
CA THR A 110 1.61 -6.31 74.94
C THR A 110 2.63 -7.46 74.92
N VAL A 111 3.65 -7.57 75.79
CA VAL A 111 3.83 -7.33 77.23
C VAL A 111 5.27 -6.89 77.48
#